data_AF-A0A537YKS5-F1
#
_entry.id   AF-A0A537YKS5-F1
#
_cell.length_a   1.000
_cell.length_b   1.000
_cell.length_c   1.000
_cell.angle_alpha   90.00
_cell.angle_beta   90.00
_cell.angle_gamma   90.00
#
_symmetry.space_group_name_H-M   'P 1'
#
loop_
_entity.id
_entity.type
_entity.pdbx_description
1 polymer ?
#
loop_
_entity_poly.entity_id
_entity_poly.type
_entity_poly.pdbx_seq_one_letter_code
_entity_poly.pdbx_strand_id
1 'polypeptide(L)'
;MPRLRRWAKRLGLLLLGLFAVLTAASVVYNFATRDTVKPATALYPGPFVHVDGKLVAYRRWGTRGTPIILLGGFIVPSSVWDYVGRILSRDHRVFALDLPPFGYTERKGPYTLRGWTDLVDAFERRFGLQRPVLVGHSLGAAVVVAD
;
A
#
# COMPACT_ATOMS: atom_id res chain seq x y z
N MET A 1 -29.30 -8.70 -47.32
CA MET A 1 -28.70 -9.78 -46.50
C MET A 1 -29.47 -10.05 -45.18
N PRO A 2 -30.69 -10.62 -45.24
CA PRO A 2 -31.54 -10.86 -44.05
C PRO A 2 -31.04 -11.97 -43.11
N ARG A 3 -30.11 -12.83 -43.54
CA ARG A 3 -29.43 -13.81 -42.69
C ARG A 3 -28.40 -13.16 -41.77
N LEU A 4 -27.59 -12.22 -42.29
CA LEU A 4 -26.57 -11.50 -41.53
C LEU A 4 -27.17 -10.70 -40.36
N ARG A 5 -28.29 -9.99 -40.61
CA ARG A 5 -29.01 -9.24 -39.56
C ARG A 5 -29.58 -10.15 -38.46
N ARG A 6 -29.98 -11.37 -38.79
CA ARG A 6 -30.45 -12.36 -37.79
C ARG A 6 -29.31 -12.89 -36.94
N TRP A 7 -28.16 -13.19 -37.54
CA TRP A 7 -26.96 -13.62 -36.82
C TRP A 7 -26.41 -12.52 -35.92
N ALA A 8 -26.36 -11.27 -36.41
CA ALA A 8 -25.95 -10.11 -35.59
C ALA A 8 -26.86 -9.91 -34.36
N LYS A 9 -28.18 -10.04 -34.52
CA LYS A 9 -29.13 -9.97 -33.39
C LYS A 9 -28.91 -11.10 -32.37
N ARG A 10 -28.70 -12.34 -32.84
CA ARG A 10 -28.42 -13.49 -31.97
C ARG A 10 -27.13 -13.30 -31.20
N LEU A 11 -26.06 -12.85 -31.87
CA LEU A 11 -24.79 -12.56 -31.25
C LEU A 11 -24.92 -11.43 -30.21
N GLY A 12 -25.64 -10.35 -30.54
CA GLY A 12 -25.90 -9.26 -29.60
C GLY A 12 -26.65 -9.70 -28.35
N LEU A 13 -27.69 -10.53 -28.51
CA LEU A 13 -28.43 -11.10 -27.38
C LEU A 13 -27.57 -12.03 -26.52
N LEU A 14 -26.70 -12.84 -27.15
CA LEU A 14 -25.76 -13.70 -26.43
C LEU A 14 -24.75 -12.88 -25.62
N LEU A 15 -24.16 -11.84 -26.22
CA LEU A 15 -23.22 -10.96 -25.53
C LEU A 15 -23.89 -10.19 -24.38
N LEU A 16 -25.12 -9.71 -24.58
CA LEU A 16 -25.89 -9.05 -23.52
C LEU A 16 -26.20 -10.01 -22.36
N GLY A 17 -26.60 -11.25 -22.68
CA GLY A 17 -26.83 -12.29 -21.69
C GLY A 17 -25.56 -12.64 -20.91
N LEU A 18 -24.43 -12.80 -21.60
CA LEU A 18 -23.14 -13.05 -20.96
C LEU A 18 -22.71 -11.90 -20.05
N PHE A 19 -22.86 -10.65 -20.50
CA PHE A 19 -22.58 -9.47 -19.68
C PHE A 19 -23.45 -9.41 -18.42
N ALA A 20 -24.75 -9.69 -18.55
CA ALA A 20 -25.67 -9.73 -17.42
C ALA A 20 -25.29 -10.83 -16.41
N VAL A 21 -24.95 -12.02 -16.89
CA VAL A 21 -24.50 -13.15 -16.05
C VAL A 21 -23.20 -12.82 -15.33
N LEU A 22 -22.19 -12.28 -16.03
CA LEU A 22 -20.91 -11.90 -15.43
C LEU A 22 -21.09 -10.80 -14.36
N THR A 23 -21.96 -9.82 -14.64
CA THR A 23 -22.28 -8.76 -13.67
C THR A 23 -22.98 -9.33 -12.44
N ALA A 24 -23.99 -10.18 -12.63
CA ALA A 24 -24.68 -10.83 -11.53
C ALA A 24 -23.74 -11.71 -10.69
N ALA A 25 -22.88 -12.51 -11.34
CA ALA A 25 -21.86 -13.31 -10.66
C ALA A 25 -20.87 -12.45 -9.87
N SER A 26 -20.43 -11.32 -10.44
CA SER A 26 -19.55 -10.35 -9.76
C SER A 26 -20.23 -9.71 -8.54
N VAL A 27 -21.49 -9.30 -8.65
CA VAL A 27 -22.27 -8.75 -7.53
C VAL A 27 -22.46 -9.79 -6.44
N VAL A 28 -22.82 -11.03 -6.80
CA VAL A 28 -22.95 -12.15 -5.84
C VAL A 28 -21.63 -12.44 -5.16
N TYR A 29 -20.53 -12.50 -5.92
CA TYR A 29 -19.18 -12.69 -5.37
C TYR A 29 -18.84 -11.57 -4.39
N ASN A 30 -18.96 -10.30 -4.80
CA ASN A 30 -18.66 -9.15 -3.96
C ASN A 30 -19.50 -9.17 -2.67
N PHE A 31 -20.80 -9.45 -2.76
CA PHE A 31 -21.67 -9.52 -1.59
C PHE A 31 -21.32 -10.70 -0.67
N ALA A 32 -21.03 -11.87 -1.23
CA ALA A 32 -20.63 -13.05 -0.47
C ALA A 32 -19.27 -12.88 0.22
N THR A 33 -18.36 -12.10 -0.38
CA THR A 33 -17.02 -11.91 0.17
C THR A 33 -16.82 -10.62 0.97
N ARG A 34 -17.77 -9.66 0.94
CA ARG A 34 -17.60 -8.32 1.53
C ARG A 34 -17.16 -8.34 2.99
N ASP A 35 -17.66 -9.31 3.76
CA ASP A 35 -17.40 -9.45 5.19
C ASP A 35 -16.24 -10.43 5.49
N THR A 36 -15.73 -11.12 4.46
CA THR A 36 -14.60 -12.07 4.56
C THR A 36 -13.25 -11.45 4.22
N VAL A 37 -13.23 -10.27 3.59
CA VAL A 37 -11.98 -9.53 3.35
C VAL A 37 -11.47 -9.03 4.68
N LYS A 38 -10.56 -9.79 5.27
CA LYS A 38 -9.79 -9.35 6.43
C LYS A 38 -9.12 -8.03 6.08
N PRO A 39 -9.24 -6.97 6.89
CA PRO A 39 -8.51 -5.74 6.63
C PRO A 39 -7.02 -6.08 6.55
N ALA A 40 -6.27 -5.38 5.69
CA ALA A 40 -4.84 -5.63 5.54
C ALA A 40 -4.11 -5.62 6.91
N THR A 41 -4.64 -4.86 7.86
CA THR A 41 -4.22 -4.83 9.27
C THR A 41 -4.21 -6.19 9.97
N ALA A 42 -5.16 -7.08 9.66
CA ALA A 42 -5.23 -8.43 10.25
C ALA A 42 -4.24 -9.42 9.62
N LEU A 43 -3.57 -9.05 8.52
CA LEU A 43 -2.54 -9.85 7.87
C LEU A 43 -1.12 -9.41 8.24
N TYR A 44 -0.98 -8.24 8.87
CA TYR A 44 0.31 -7.70 9.29
C TYR A 44 0.56 -7.96 10.77
N PRO A 45 1.56 -8.78 11.14
CA PRO A 45 1.87 -9.07 12.54
C PRO A 45 2.68 -7.95 13.21
N GLY A 46 3.11 -6.94 12.46
CA GLY A 46 3.95 -5.85 12.96
C GLY A 46 3.15 -4.69 13.56
N PRO A 47 3.86 -3.68 14.08
CA PRO A 47 3.22 -2.55 14.73
C PRO A 47 2.56 -1.60 13.73
N PHE A 48 1.49 -0.98 14.19
CA PHE A 48 0.85 0.14 13.51
C PHE A 48 1.02 1.43 14.31
N VAL A 49 0.93 2.55 13.61
CA VAL A 49 0.92 3.88 14.22
C VAL A 49 -0.08 4.77 13.49
N HIS A 50 -0.84 5.57 14.24
CA HIS A 50 -1.67 6.61 13.65
C HIS A 50 -0.84 7.86 13.39
N VAL A 51 -0.84 8.30 12.14
CA VAL A 51 -0.14 9.49 11.64
C VAL A 51 -1.15 10.30 10.83
N ASP A 52 -1.46 11.52 11.26
CA ASP A 52 -2.41 12.44 10.62
C ASP A 52 -3.72 11.77 10.17
N GLY A 53 -4.31 10.95 11.05
CA GLY A 53 -5.58 10.26 10.78
C GLY A 53 -5.50 9.12 9.75
N LYS A 54 -4.29 8.58 9.53
CA LYS A 54 -4.00 7.40 8.71
C LYS A 54 -3.31 6.33 9.57
N LEU A 55 -3.76 5.09 9.46
CA LEU A 55 -3.12 3.95 10.13
C LEU A 55 -1.95 3.43 9.27
N VAL A 56 -0.71 3.66 9.73
CA VAL A 56 0.52 3.33 9.03
C VAL A 56 1.12 2.03 9.57
N ALA A 57 1.33 1.06 8.68
CA ALA A 57 2.12 -0.13 8.99
C ALA A 57 3.60 0.21 8.89
N TYR A 58 4.36 -0.18 9.90
CA TYR A 58 5.80 0.04 9.89
C TYR A 58 6.53 -1.08 10.63
N ARG A 59 7.82 -1.21 10.37
CA ARG A 59 8.74 -2.06 11.12
C ARG A 59 9.72 -1.20 11.88
N ARG A 60 10.24 -1.73 12.98
CA ARG A 60 11.25 -1.05 13.80
C ARG A 60 12.33 -2.01 14.28
N TRP A 61 13.56 -1.52 14.31
CA TRP A 61 14.70 -2.22 14.88
C TRP A 61 15.60 -1.23 15.62
N GLY A 62 16.29 -1.72 16.65
CA GLY A 62 17.18 -0.88 17.45
C GLY A 62 16.43 0.11 18.33
N THR A 63 17.15 0.69 19.29
CA THR A 63 16.58 1.58 20.32
C THR A 63 17.41 2.83 20.57
N ARG A 64 18.60 2.94 19.99
CA ARG A 64 19.54 4.04 20.21
C ARG A 64 20.25 4.46 18.92
N GLY A 65 20.86 5.64 18.97
CA GLY A 65 21.61 6.22 17.85
C GLY A 65 20.74 6.98 16.84
N THR A 66 21.38 7.36 15.74
CA THR A 66 20.77 8.16 14.65
C THR A 66 19.54 7.45 14.10
N PRO A 67 18.39 8.15 13.94
CA PRO A 67 17.23 7.54 13.34
C PRO A 67 17.39 7.38 11.84
N ILE A 68 16.94 6.24 11.31
CA ILE A 68 16.95 5.92 9.88
C ILE A 68 15.53 5.50 9.47
N ILE A 69 15.04 6.06 8.37
CA ILE A 69 13.76 5.67 7.77
C ILE A 69 14.02 5.02 6.40
N LEU A 70 13.49 3.81 6.23
CA LEU A 70 13.63 3.00 5.02
C LEU A 70 12.31 3.00 4.24
N LEU A 71 12.36 3.38 2.96
CA LEU A 71 11.20 3.50 2.08
C LEU A 71 11.30 2.53 0.89
N GLY A 72 10.31 1.65 0.77
CA GLY A 72 10.18 0.71 -0.34
C GLY A 72 9.77 1.37 -1.66
N GLY A 73 9.84 0.59 -2.74
CA GLY A 73 9.38 0.98 -4.07
C GLY A 73 7.87 0.77 -4.29
N PHE A 74 7.42 0.96 -5.54
CA PHE A 74 6.07 0.63 -5.97
C PHE A 74 5.77 -0.84 -5.64
N ILE A 75 4.61 -1.13 -5.03
CA ILE A 75 4.16 -2.47 -4.60
C ILE A 75 5.09 -3.22 -3.63
N VAL A 76 6.06 -2.53 -3.02
CA VAL A 76 7.04 -3.15 -2.11
C VAL A 76 6.66 -2.89 -0.64
N PRO A 77 6.39 -3.94 0.16
CA PRO A 77 6.18 -3.78 1.60
C PRO A 77 7.52 -3.58 2.34
N SER A 78 7.46 -3.03 3.55
CA SER A 78 8.60 -2.78 4.44
C SER A 78 9.40 -4.03 4.80
N SER A 79 8.84 -5.24 4.63
CA SER A 79 9.54 -6.50 4.91
C SER A 79 10.79 -6.74 4.05
N VAL A 80 10.93 -6.08 2.90
CA VAL A 80 12.19 -6.19 2.12
C VAL A 80 13.38 -5.67 2.88
N TRP A 81 13.14 -4.78 3.84
CA TRP A 81 14.17 -4.19 4.67
C TRP A 81 14.53 -5.03 5.90
N ASP A 82 13.93 -6.21 6.12
CA ASP A 82 14.15 -6.99 7.34
C ASP A 82 15.63 -7.28 7.61
N TYR A 83 16.40 -7.64 6.58
CA TYR A 83 17.83 -7.91 6.72
C TYR A 83 18.64 -6.63 6.97
N VAL A 84 18.39 -5.58 6.17
CA VAL A 84 19.06 -4.28 6.26
C VAL A 84 18.79 -3.61 7.61
N GLY A 85 17.52 -3.62 8.04
CA GLY A 85 17.09 -3.06 9.31
C GLY A 85 17.78 -3.72 10.50
N ARG A 86 17.92 -5.05 10.49
CA ARG A 86 18.68 -5.78 11.52
C ARG A 86 20.16 -5.37 11.57
N ILE A 87 20.80 -5.22 10.41
CA ILE A 87 22.22 -4.81 10.35
C ILE A 87 22.39 -3.39 10.89
N LEU A 88 21.61 -2.43 10.38
CA LEU A 88 21.70 -1.02 10.77
C LEU A 88 21.33 -0.83 12.25
N SER A 89 20.45 -1.67 12.80
CA SER A 89 19.99 -1.55 14.19
C SER A 89 21.03 -1.79 15.28
N ARG A 90 22.22 -2.25 14.90
CA ARG A 90 23.35 -2.37 15.83
C ARG A 90 23.70 -1.02 16.47
N ASP A 91 23.64 0.04 15.66
CA ASP A 91 24.06 1.39 16.03
C ASP A 91 22.98 2.46 15.80
N HIS A 92 21.85 2.11 15.19
CA HIS A 92 20.80 3.04 14.79
C HIS A 92 19.40 2.64 15.26
N ARG A 93 18.49 3.63 15.32
CA ARG A 93 17.04 3.41 15.44
C ARG A 93 16.47 3.36 14.03
N VAL A 94 16.06 2.18 13.59
CA VAL A 94 15.68 1.96 12.20
C VAL A 94 14.18 1.75 12.10
N PHE A 95 13.53 2.46 11.18
CA PHE A 95 12.12 2.35 10.86
C PHE A 95 11.99 2.01 9.37
N ALA A 96 11.02 1.16 9.01
CA ALA A 96 10.66 0.94 7.61
C ALA A 96 9.14 1.11 7.46
N LEU A 97 8.70 1.99 6.56
CA LEU A 97 7.28 2.31 6.37
C LEU A 97 6.74 1.59 5.14
N ASP A 98 5.47 1.19 5.23
CA ASP A 98 4.69 0.82 4.06
C ASP A 98 4.06 2.09 3.45
N LEU A 99 4.51 2.49 2.26
CA LEU A 99 3.89 3.61 1.54
C LEU A 99 2.52 3.17 0.98
N PRO A 100 1.41 3.89 1.26
CA PRO A 100 0.10 3.52 0.73
C PRO A 100 0.04 3.76 -0.78
N PRO A 101 -0.69 2.94 -1.56
CA PRO A 101 -1.57 1.86 -1.13
C PRO A 101 -0.87 0.49 -0.95
N PHE A 102 0.46 0.48 -0.93
CA PHE A 102 1.28 -0.72 -0.86
C PHE A 102 1.44 -1.21 0.57
N GLY A 103 1.78 -2.50 0.70
CA GLY A 103 1.88 -3.16 2.00
C GLY A 103 0.56 -3.10 2.77
N TYR A 104 0.67 -2.77 4.04
CA TYR A 104 -0.40 -2.89 5.03
C TYR A 104 -0.88 -1.56 5.62
N THR A 105 -0.27 -0.43 5.22
CA THR A 105 -0.79 0.90 5.54
C THR A 105 -2.19 1.07 4.95
N GLU A 106 -3.05 1.74 5.71
CA GLU A 106 -4.41 2.07 5.29
C GLU A 106 -4.42 2.67 3.88
N ARG A 107 -5.28 2.11 3.00
CA ARG A 107 -5.41 2.52 1.61
C ARG A 107 -6.27 3.78 1.50
N LYS A 108 -5.70 4.87 2.00
CA LYS A 108 -6.27 6.22 1.97
C LYS A 108 -5.29 7.16 1.28
N GLY A 109 -5.77 7.79 0.20
CA GLY A 109 -5.01 8.76 -0.59
C GLY A 109 -4.74 10.09 0.15
N PRO A 110 -4.12 11.07 -0.53
CA PRO A 110 -3.71 11.04 -1.94
C PRO A 110 -2.48 10.14 -2.19
N TYR A 111 -2.41 9.48 -3.35
CA TYR A 111 -1.27 8.66 -3.81
C TYR A 111 -0.41 9.45 -4.78
N THR A 112 0.16 10.55 -4.28
CA THR A 112 1.04 11.44 -5.03
C THR A 112 2.37 11.54 -4.31
N LEU A 113 3.40 12.02 -5.02
CA LEU A 113 4.72 12.25 -4.42
C LEU A 113 4.63 13.10 -3.15
N ARG A 114 3.89 14.22 -3.23
CA ARG A 114 3.60 15.09 -2.10
C ARG A 114 2.86 14.38 -0.96
N GLY A 115 1.88 13.52 -1.29
CA GLY A 115 1.17 12.75 -0.28
C GLY A 115 2.05 11.74 0.45
N TRP A 116 3.11 11.24 -0.19
CA TRP A 116 4.09 10.36 0.45
C TRP A 116 5.12 11.12 1.27
N THR A 117 5.61 12.28 0.81
CA THR A 117 6.51 13.13 1.61
C THR A 117 5.79 13.64 2.87
N ASP A 118 4.56 14.17 2.73
CA ASP A 118 3.74 14.63 3.86
C ASP A 118 3.52 13.51 4.91
N LEU A 119 3.43 12.25 4.46
CA LEU A 119 3.30 11.09 5.34
C LEU A 119 4.60 10.78 6.10
N VAL A 120 5.76 10.89 5.44
CA VAL A 120 7.08 10.72 6.06
C VAL A 120 7.29 11.79 7.11
N ASP A 121 7.09 13.05 6.74
CA ASP A 121 7.09 14.22 7.63
C ASP A 121 6.23 14.02 8.88
N ALA A 122 5.00 13.56 8.69
CA ALA A 122 4.08 13.31 9.78
C ALA A 122 4.53 12.15 10.68
N PHE A 123 5.14 11.12 10.10
CA PHE A 123 5.74 10.02 10.83
C PHE A 123 6.93 10.49 11.67
N GLU A 124 7.80 11.34 11.11
CA GLU A 124 8.92 11.94 11.84
C GLU A 124 8.46 12.70 13.07
N ARG A 125 7.47 13.59 12.89
CA ARG A 125 6.85 14.33 14.00
C ARG A 125 6.27 13.36 15.04
N ARG A 126 5.58 12.30 14.60
CA ARG A 126 4.92 11.34 15.49
C ARG A 126 5.89 10.58 16.40
N PHE A 127 7.11 10.32 15.92
CA PHE A 127 8.17 9.63 16.67
C PHE A 127 9.21 10.58 17.26
N GLY A 128 9.07 11.89 17.08
CA GLY A 128 10.04 12.89 17.53
C GLY A 128 11.41 12.71 16.87
N LEU A 129 11.43 12.27 15.61
CA LEU A 129 12.67 12.09 14.85
C LEU A 129 13.17 13.45 14.41
N GLN A 130 14.42 13.76 14.73
CA GLN A 130 15.07 15.01 14.34
C GLN A 130 16.09 14.68 13.26
N ARG A 131 15.83 15.11 12.02
CA ARG A 131 16.69 14.89 10.85
C ARG A 131 17.13 13.42 10.68
N PRO A 132 16.18 12.48 10.52
CA PRO A 132 16.55 11.10 10.25
C PRO A 132 17.28 10.97 8.91
N VAL A 133 18.09 9.93 8.79
CA VAL A 133 18.63 9.52 7.49
C VAL A 133 17.52 8.80 6.74
N LEU A 134 17.14 9.31 5.59
CA LEU A 134 16.17 8.67 4.71
C LEU A 134 16.89 7.79 3.69
N VAL A 135 16.41 6.56 3.50
CA VAL A 135 16.92 5.62 2.50
C VAL A 135 15.75 5.11 1.67
N GLY A 136 15.80 5.35 0.37
CA GLY A 136 14.74 5.00 -0.55
C GLY A 136 15.20 4.04 -1.65
N HIS A 137 14.32 3.11 -2.04
CA HIS A 137 14.50 2.28 -3.23
C HIS A 137 13.39 2.57 -4.26
N SER A 138 13.75 2.82 -5.53
CA SER A 138 12.81 3.10 -6.62
C SER A 138 11.84 4.24 -6.28
N LEU A 139 10.52 4.01 -6.17
CA LEU A 139 9.55 5.02 -5.73
C LEU A 139 9.95 5.67 -4.40
N GLY A 140 10.45 4.88 -3.44
CA GLY A 140 10.94 5.41 -2.17
C GLY A 140 12.11 6.37 -2.36
N ALA A 141 12.98 6.15 -3.36
CA ALA A 141 14.07 7.09 -3.67
C ALA A 141 13.53 8.42 -4.21
N ALA A 142 12.46 8.39 -5.02
CA ALA A 142 11.79 9.60 -5.46
C ALA A 142 11.18 10.38 -4.29
N VAL A 143 10.61 9.68 -3.29
CA VAL A 143 10.11 10.31 -2.05
C VAL A 143 11.26 10.97 -1.29
N VAL A 144 12.38 10.26 -1.07
CA VAL A 144 13.55 10.80 -0.35
C VAL A 144 14.13 12.06 -0.99
N VAL A 145 14.14 12.15 -2.31
CA VAL A 145 14.68 13.33 -3.03
C VAL A 145 13.71 14.51 -3.01
N ALA A 146 12.43 14.26 -2.76
CA ALA A 146 11.37 15.27 -2.77
C ALA A 146 11.01 15.82 -1.38
N ASP A 147 11.53 15.20 -0.32
CA ASP A 147 11.43 15.60 1.08
C ASP A 147 12.47 16.69 1.41
#